data_AF-A0A821C3H7-F1
#
_entry.id   AF-A0A821C3H7-F1
#
_cell.length_a   1.000
_cell.length_b   1.000
_cell.length_c   1.000
_cell.angle_alpha   90.00
_cell.angle_beta   90.00
_cell.angle_gamma   90.00
#
_symmetry.space_group_name_H-M   'P 1'
#
loop_
_entity.id
_entity.type
_entity.pdbx_description
1 polymer ?
#
loop_
_entity_poly.entity_id
_entity_poly.type
_entity_poly.pdbx_seq_one_letter_code
_entity_poly.pdbx_strand_id
1 'polypeptide(L)'
;STDLVNFEDVVAVAEQFMPNVIKLIFGESNVQHGLQILLEHFQDPLLNKQLFYMLLDEILFQLFPELQSHSEMSRTNTITKTE
;
A
#
# COMPACT_ATOMS: atom_id res chain seq x y z
N SER A 1 16.75 -8.86 -23.56
CA SER A 1 16.48 -9.92 -22.59
C SER A 1 15.99 -9.27 -21.33
N THR A 2 14.69 -8.98 -21.28
CA THR A 2 14.06 -8.47 -20.07
C THR A 2 13.54 -9.72 -19.39
N ASP A 3 14.11 -10.06 -18.23
CA ASP A 3 13.56 -11.13 -17.40
C ASP A 3 12.11 -10.75 -17.11
N LEU A 4 11.18 -11.41 -17.79
CA LEU A 4 9.78 -11.36 -17.41
C LEU A 4 9.74 -11.96 -16.03
N VAL A 5 9.67 -11.11 -15.01
CA VAL A 5 9.35 -11.50 -13.64
C VAL A 5 8.10 -12.35 -13.73
N ASN A 6 8.24 -13.66 -13.59
CA ASN A 6 7.12 -14.56 -13.72
C ASN A 6 6.22 -14.34 -12.51
N PHE A 7 4.93 -14.20 -12.77
CA PHE A 7 3.93 -14.03 -11.72
C PHE A 7 4.00 -15.17 -10.69
N GLU A 8 4.36 -16.37 -11.14
CA GLU A 8 4.58 -17.56 -10.30
C GLU A 8 5.68 -17.34 -9.24
N ASP A 9 6.77 -16.67 -9.60
CA ASP A 9 7.87 -16.37 -8.67
C ASP A 9 7.41 -15.37 -7.60
N VAL A 10 6.56 -14.41 -7.98
CA VAL A 10 5.98 -13.42 -7.06
C VAL A 10 5.01 -14.08 -6.08
N VAL A 11 4.19 -15.02 -6.56
CA VAL A 11 3.28 -15.81 -5.71
C VAL A 11 4.09 -16.64 -4.71
N ALA A 12 5.17 -17.30 -5.15
CA ALA A 12 6.03 -18.09 -4.28
C ALA A 12 6.70 -17.25 -3.19
N VAL A 13 7.15 -16.03 -3.52
CA VAL A 13 7.67 -15.08 -2.54
C VAL A 13 6.58 -14.62 -1.57
N ALA A 14 5.39 -14.27 -2.06
CA ALA A 14 4.26 -13.85 -1.23
C ALA A 14 3.82 -14.96 -0.25
N GLU A 15 3.93 -16.22 -0.67
CA GLU A 15 3.62 -17.38 0.17
C GLU A 15 4.62 -17.58 1.33
N GLN A 16 5.85 -17.10 1.22
CA GLN A 16 6.82 -17.10 2.31
C GLN A 16 6.48 -16.09 3.41
N PHE A 17 5.75 -15.02 3.05
CA PHE A 17 5.27 -14.02 4.01
C PHE A 17 3.94 -14.39 4.67
N MET A 18 3.29 -15.48 4.22
CA MET A 18 2.03 -15.92 4.78
C MET A 18 2.22 -16.64 6.13
N PRO A 19 1.48 -16.25 7.18
CA PRO A 19 1.48 -16.96 8.46
C PRO A 19 1.09 -18.43 8.32
N ASN A 20 1.79 -19.32 9.03
CA ASN A 20 1.49 -20.76 9.06
C ASN A 20 0.05 -21.06 9.49
N VAL A 21 -0.54 -20.21 10.33
CA VAL A 21 -1.95 -20.31 10.78
C VAL A 21 -2.92 -20.19 9.61
N ILE A 22 -2.63 -19.32 8.64
CA ILE A 22 -3.47 -19.13 7.45
C ILE A 22 -3.35 -20.33 6.51
N LYS A 23 -2.13 -20.87 6.34
CA LYS A 23 -1.90 -22.11 5.57
C LYS A 23 -2.61 -23.31 6.17
N LEU A 24 -2.66 -23.41 7.50
CA LEU A 24 -3.30 -24.50 8.21
C LEU A 24 -4.84 -24.44 8.14
N ILE A 25 -5.44 -23.25 8.18
CA ILE A 25 -6.90 -23.08 8.17
C ILE A 25 -7.49 -23.27 6.78
N PHE A 26 -6.81 -22.74 5.74
CA PHE A 26 -7.35 -22.70 4.39
C PHE A 26 -6.77 -23.80 3.48
N GLY A 27 -5.63 -24.39 3.82
CA GLY A 27 -4.89 -25.34 2.98
C GLY A 27 -4.02 -24.64 1.94
N GLU A 28 -2.84 -25.21 1.63
CA GLU A 28 -1.83 -24.60 0.74
C GLU A 28 -2.40 -24.22 -0.64
N SER A 29 -3.23 -25.08 -1.24
CA SER A 29 -3.80 -24.83 -2.58
C SER A 29 -4.75 -23.63 -2.60
N ASN A 30 -5.56 -23.45 -1.55
CA ASN A 30 -6.50 -22.32 -1.47
C ASN A 30 -5.78 -21.02 -1.11
N VAL A 31 -4.69 -21.10 -0.34
CA VAL A 31 -3.84 -19.94 -0.05
C VAL A 31 -3.11 -19.46 -1.29
N GLN A 32 -2.57 -20.37 -2.11
CA GLN A 32 -1.94 -19.99 -3.38
C GLN A 32 -2.93 -19.36 -4.35
N HIS A 33 -4.13 -19.95 -4.49
CA HIS A 33 -5.17 -19.36 -5.35
C HIS A 33 -5.65 -17.99 -4.83
N GLY A 34 -5.80 -17.86 -3.51
CA GLY A 34 -6.16 -16.58 -2.88
C GLY A 34 -5.06 -15.52 -3.04
N LEU A 35 -3.79 -15.91 -2.93
CA LEU A 35 -2.63 -15.04 -3.20
C LEU A 35 -2.58 -14.58 -4.65
N GLN A 36 -2.87 -15.47 -5.60
CA GLN A 36 -2.95 -15.12 -7.01
C GLN A 36 -4.04 -14.06 -7.27
N ILE A 37 -5.24 -14.26 -6.74
CA ILE A 37 -6.33 -13.27 -6.86
C ILE A 37 -5.94 -11.94 -6.20
N LEU A 38 -5.34 -12.00 -5.00
CA LEU A 38 -4.90 -10.80 -4.29
C LEU A 38 -3.85 -10.04 -5.08
N LEU A 39 -2.86 -10.74 -5.64
CA LEU A 39 -1.79 -10.14 -6.44
C LEU A 39 -2.32 -9.57 -7.76
N GLU A 40 -3.27 -10.25 -8.43
CA GLU A 40 -3.94 -9.71 -9.61
C GLU A 40 -4.70 -8.41 -9.31
N HIS A 41 -5.43 -8.36 -8.20
CA HIS A 41 -6.15 -7.15 -7.79
C HIS A 41 -5.21 -6.07 -7.24
N PHE A 42 -4.09 -6.46 -6.65
CA PHE A 42 -3.06 -5.51 -6.23
C PHE A 42 -2.40 -4.82 -7.43
N GLN A 43 -2.40 -5.47 -8.61
CA GLN A 43 -2.00 -4.83 -9.86
C GLN A 43 -3.02 -3.82 -10.40
N ASP A 44 -4.12 -3.53 -9.69
CA ASP A 44 -5.10 -2.53 -10.12
C ASP A 44 -4.43 -1.14 -10.29
N PRO A 45 -4.47 -0.56 -11.50
CA PRO A 45 -3.87 0.74 -11.79
C PRO A 45 -4.45 1.89 -10.95
N LEU A 46 -5.68 1.77 -10.42
CA LEU A 46 -6.27 2.73 -9.50
C LEU A 46 -5.64 2.67 -8.11
N LEU A 47 -5.45 1.45 -7.57
CA LEU A 47 -4.82 1.25 -6.26
C LEU A 47 -3.36 1.71 -6.28
N ASN A 48 -2.64 1.39 -7.35
CA ASN A 48 -1.26 1.81 -7.54
C ASN A 48 -1.10 3.34 -7.57
N LYS A 49 -2.08 4.05 -8.14
CA LYS A 49 -2.09 5.52 -8.09
C LYS A 49 -2.29 6.04 -6.68
N GLN A 50 -3.23 5.48 -5.93
CA GLN A 50 -3.48 5.91 -4.55
C GLN A 50 -2.27 5.67 -3.65
N LEU A 51 -1.62 4.51 -3.78
CA LEU A 51 -0.39 4.20 -3.08
C LEU A 51 0.73 5.18 -3.46
N PHE A 52 0.90 5.47 -4.75
CA PHE A 52 1.90 6.42 -5.22
C PHE A 52 1.69 7.83 -4.66
N TYR A 53 0.44 8.33 -4.63
CA TYR A 53 0.16 9.63 -4.04
C TYR A 53 0.40 9.67 -2.54
N MET A 54 0.10 8.59 -1.80
CA MET A 54 0.40 8.50 -0.37
C MET A 54 1.91 8.53 -0.11
N LEU A 55 2.69 7.78 -0.90
CA LEU A 55 4.15 7.80 -0.81
C LEU A 55 4.74 9.15 -1.22
N LEU A 56 4.19 9.77 -2.27
CA LEU A 56 4.61 11.08 -2.73
C LEU A 56 4.33 12.14 -1.67
N ASP A 57 3.18 12.10 -1.00
CA ASP A 57 2.81 13.01 0.09
C ASP A 57 3.81 12.92 1.24
N GLU A 58 4.12 11.70 1.68
CA GLU A 58 5.13 11.45 2.73
C GLU A 58 6.53 11.95 2.31
N ILE A 59 6.96 11.69 1.08
CA ILE A 59 8.25 12.17 0.56
C ILE A 59 8.26 13.70 0.47
N LEU A 60 7.18 14.32 0.02
CA LEU A 60 7.08 15.78 -0.05
C LEU A 60 7.17 16.41 1.34
N PHE A 61 6.58 15.79 2.35
CA PHE A 61 6.73 16.24 3.72
C PHE A 61 8.15 16.05 4.27
N GLN A 62 8.85 14.98 3.89
CA GLN A 62 10.25 14.78 4.28
C GLN A 62 11.20 15.76 3.57
N LEU A 63 10.95 16.07 2.29
CA LEU A 63 11.78 16.98 1.51
C LEU A 63 11.48 18.46 1.82
N PHE A 64 10.23 18.79 2.11
CA PHE A 64 9.74 20.14 2.36
C PHE A 64 8.87 20.16 3.62
N PRO A 65 9.48 20.09 4.82
CA PRO A 65 8.75 20.06 6.09
C PRO A 65 7.90 21.32 6.32
N GLU A 66 8.21 22.41 5.61
CA GLU A 66 7.45 23.67 5.58
C GLU A 66 5.98 23.46 5.15
N LEU A 67 5.71 22.42 4.34
CA LEU A 67 4.37 22.07 3.88
C LEU A 67 3.51 21.42 4.98
N GLN A 68 4.12 20.73 5.96
CA GLN A 68 3.39 20.18 7.11
C GLN A 68 2.77 21.30 7.95
N SER A 69 3.51 22.41 8.13
CA SER A 69 3.05 23.56 8.92
C SER A 69 1.77 24.21 8.37
N HIS A 70 1.60 24.24 7.04
CA HIS A 70 0.40 24.80 6.39
C HIS A 70 -0.83 23.89 6.50
N SER A 71 -0.64 22.57 6.62
CA SER A 71 -1.75 21.63 6.82
C SER A 71 -2.37 21.73 8.22
N GLU A 72 -1.56 22.06 9.23
CA GLU A 72 -2.01 22.20 10.62
C GLU A 72 -2.50 23.62 10.94
N MET A 73 -1.90 24.66 10.34
CA MET A 73 -2.30 26.07 10.55
C MET A 73 -3.73 26.36 10.05
N SER A 74 -4.24 25.61 9.06
CA SER A 74 -5.62 25.74 8.59
C SER A 74 -6.67 25.16 9.56
N ARG A 75 -6.30 24.30 10.52
CA ARG A 75 -7.25 23.76 11.52
C ARG A 75 -7.40 24.60 12.78
N THR A 76 -6.49 25.56 13.03
CA THR A 76 -6.54 26.37 14.27
C THR A 76 -7.30 27.69 14.15
N ASN A 77 -7.59 28.16 12.92
CA ASN A 77 -8.17 29.49 12.71
C ASN A 77 -9.71 29.55 12.78
N THR A 78 -10.39 28.44 13.09
CA THR A 78 -11.86 28.41 13.24
C THR A 78 -12.35 28.50 14.69
N ILE A 79 -11.46 28.49 15.69
CA ILE A 79 -11.86 28.51 17.11
C ILE A 79 -11.86 29.94 17.71
N THR A 80 -11.21 30.94 17.09
CA THR A 80 -11.08 32.28 17.68
C THR A 80 -11.73 33.40 16.83
N LYS A 81 -12.95 33.18 16.34
CA LYS A 81 -13.78 34.28 15.81
C LYS A 81 -15.20 34.23 16.35
N THR A 82 -15.29 34.40 17.67
CA THR A 82 -16.54 34.76 18.35
C THR A 82 -16.22 35.76 19.47
N GLU A 83 -16.01 37.01 19.08
CA GLU A 83 -16.29 38.21 19.91
C GLU A 83 -16.86 39.29 19.00
#